data_AF-A0A7J3HDR3-F1
#
_entry.id   AF-A0A7J3HDR3-F1
#
_cell.length_a   1.000
_cell.length_b   1.000
_cell.length_c   1.000
_cell.angle_alpha   90.00
_cell.angle_beta   90.00
_cell.angle_gamma   90.00
#
_symmetry.space_group_name_H-M   'P 1'
#
loop_
_entity.id
_entity.type
_entity.pdbx_description
1 polymer ?
#
loop_
_entity_poly.entity_id
_entity_poly.type
_entity_poly.pdbx_seq_one_letter_code
_entity_poly.pdbx_strand_id
1 'polypeptide(L)'
;MKEVVDSALELGFKVLIIPPIDQEEVPFPDEAIVVRTGTSYRIRSVFLVRTSDVLIVLGGGAGCIQELITAYTEGKPSYVLVNTGMPTDIVESMPEYIDHRKLAPIMKYRDENTLLRDLCNHLKTSKTTSTKYAVRVG
;
A
#
# COMPACT_ATOMS: atom_id res chain seq x y z
N MET A 1 4.58 7.91 7.60
CA MET A 1 4.12 8.44 6.30
C MET A 1 4.99 9.60 5.83
N LYS A 2 5.16 10.68 6.60
CA LYS A 2 5.98 11.85 6.24
C LYS A 2 7.34 11.48 5.61
N GLU A 3 8.18 10.73 6.33
CA GLU A 3 9.53 10.35 5.84
C GLU A 3 9.53 9.66 4.46
N VAL A 4 8.53 8.80 4.20
CA VAL A 4 8.40 8.09 2.91
C VAL A 4 7.97 9.04 1.80
N VAL A 5 7.06 9.97 2.11
CA VAL A 5 6.59 10.99 1.16
C VAL A 5 7.73 11.92 0.79
N ASP A 6 8.44 12.46 1.78
CA ASP A 6 9.53 13.41 1.56
C ASP A 6 10.66 12.77 0.74
N SER A 7 11.10 11.56 1.14
CA SER A 7 12.13 10.82 0.40
C SER A 7 11.71 10.51 -1.05
N ALA A 8 10.44 10.19 -1.27
CA ALA A 8 9.93 9.91 -2.61
C ALA A 8 9.93 11.18 -3.49
N LEU A 9 9.52 12.32 -2.92
CA LEU A 9 9.54 13.61 -3.62
C LEU A 9 10.96 14.06 -3.95
N GLU A 10 11.90 13.92 -3.02
CA GLU A 10 13.34 14.23 -3.24
C GLU A 10 13.94 13.40 -4.37
N LEU A 11 13.50 12.14 -4.51
CA LEU A 11 13.89 11.25 -5.60
C LEU A 11 13.14 11.50 -6.92
N GLY A 12 12.25 12.51 -6.97
CA GLY A 12 11.49 12.89 -8.16
C GLY A 12 10.29 11.99 -8.48
N PHE A 13 9.83 11.18 -7.54
CA PHE A 13 8.61 10.40 -7.72
C PHE A 13 7.37 11.29 -7.63
N LYS A 14 6.36 10.97 -8.43
CA LYS A 14 5.01 11.52 -8.24
C LYS A 14 4.38 10.86 -7.03
N VAL A 15 4.00 11.65 -6.03
CA VAL A 15 3.33 11.16 -4.83
C VAL A 15 1.87 11.59 -4.85
N LEU A 16 0.96 10.63 -4.68
CA LEU A 16 -0.47 10.85 -4.50
C LEU A 16 -0.82 10.69 -3.02
N ILE A 17 -1.43 11.71 -2.43
CA ILE A 17 -1.93 11.71 -1.05
C ILE A 17 -3.44 11.84 -1.10
N ILE A 18 -4.14 10.91 -0.45
CA ILE A 18 -5.60 10.97 -0.32
C ILE A 18 -5.91 11.20 1.16
N PRO A 19 -5.99 12.40 1.72
CA PRO A 19 -6.28 12.58 3.14
C PRO A 19 -7.72 12.20 3.52
N PRO A 20 -7.98 11.80 4.78
CA PRO A 20 -9.34 11.73 5.32
C PRO A 20 -9.88 13.14 5.57
N ILE A 21 -11.21 13.27 5.64
CA ILE A 21 -11.92 14.55 5.82
C ILE A 21 -11.35 15.41 6.96
N ASP A 22 -11.04 14.80 8.10
CA ASP A 22 -10.52 15.48 9.30
C ASP A 22 -9.10 16.04 9.11
N GLN A 23 -8.42 15.69 8.01
CA GLN A 23 -7.05 16.08 7.69
C GLN A 23 -6.94 16.68 6.29
N GLU A 24 -8.04 17.05 5.64
CA GLU A 24 -7.94 17.70 4.32
C GLU A 24 -7.28 19.06 4.45
N GLU A 25 -7.59 19.83 5.49
CA GLU A 25 -7.10 21.21 5.65
C GLU A 25 -5.66 21.34 6.20
N VAL A 26 -4.96 20.23 6.44
CA VAL A 26 -3.55 20.31 6.85
C VAL A 26 -2.66 20.65 5.64
N PRO A 27 -1.51 21.32 5.85
CA PRO A 27 -0.55 21.54 4.79
C PRO A 27 0.04 20.22 4.27
N PHE A 28 0.22 20.13 2.96
CA PHE A 28 0.93 19.04 2.27
C PHE A 28 2.07 19.63 1.42
N PRO A 29 3.09 18.85 1.04
CA PRO A 29 4.10 19.30 0.09
C PRO A 29 3.46 19.73 -1.23
N ASP A 30 3.92 20.86 -1.80
CA ASP A 30 3.36 21.44 -3.02
C ASP A 30 3.54 20.52 -4.24
N GLU A 31 4.59 19.68 -4.21
CA GLU A 31 4.92 18.71 -5.25
C GLU A 31 4.03 17.46 -5.20
N ALA A 32 3.30 17.24 -4.10
CA ALA A 32 2.39 16.11 -3.95
C ALA A 32 1.03 16.39 -4.61
N ILE A 33 0.48 15.38 -5.27
CA ILE A 33 -0.91 15.43 -5.76
C ILE A 33 -1.81 15.10 -4.58
N VAL A 34 -2.65 16.04 -4.14
CA VAL A 34 -3.57 15.84 -3.02
C VAL A 34 -4.99 15.68 -3.54
N VAL A 35 -5.63 14.54 -3.25
CA VAL A 35 -7.02 14.26 -3.61
C VAL A 35 -7.90 14.28 -2.37
N ARG A 36 -8.62 15.39 -2.20
CA ARG A 36 -9.61 15.59 -1.14
C ARG A 36 -10.91 14.92 -1.53
N THR A 37 -11.30 13.88 -0.78
CA THR A 37 -12.43 13.01 -1.11
C THR A 37 -13.67 13.31 -0.28
N GLY A 38 -13.53 14.08 0.81
CA GLY A 38 -14.59 14.30 1.80
C GLY A 38 -14.95 13.03 2.57
N THR A 39 -14.06 12.02 2.60
CA THR A 39 -14.36 10.71 3.20
C THR A 39 -13.59 10.46 4.49
N SER A 40 -14.17 9.64 5.38
CA SER A 40 -13.52 9.26 6.63
C SER A 40 -12.29 8.39 6.41
N TYR A 41 -11.49 8.19 7.47
CA TYR A 41 -10.29 7.34 7.45
C TYR A 41 -10.50 5.99 6.75
N ARG A 42 -11.61 5.29 6.99
CA ARG A 42 -11.82 3.92 6.49
C ARG A 42 -12.17 3.89 5.01
N ILE A 43 -13.01 4.82 4.57
CA ILE A 43 -13.44 4.90 3.17
C ILE A 43 -12.29 5.39 2.30
N ARG A 44 -11.52 6.38 2.77
CA ARG A 44 -10.31 6.84 2.07
C ARG A 44 -9.35 5.70 1.77
N SER A 45 -9.14 4.80 2.74
CA SER A 45 -8.23 3.66 2.58
C SER A 45 -8.65 2.71 1.46
N VAL A 46 -9.95 2.63 1.13
CA VAL A 46 -10.43 1.86 -0.03
C VAL A 46 -9.93 2.47 -1.34
N PHE A 47 -10.01 3.81 -1.50
CA PHE A 47 -9.49 4.47 -2.70
C PHE A 47 -7.98 4.24 -2.85
N LEU A 48 -7.23 4.42 -1.76
CA LEU A 48 -5.78 4.22 -1.73
C LEU A 48 -5.39 2.80 -2.17
N VAL A 49 -6.06 1.79 -1.63
CA VAL A 49 -5.79 0.39 -1.98
C VAL A 49 -6.16 0.09 -3.43
N ARG A 50 -7.33 0.56 -3.90
CA ARG A 50 -7.80 0.28 -5.25
C ARG A 50 -6.93 0.90 -6.34
N THR A 51 -6.29 2.03 -6.06
CA THR A 51 -5.33 2.68 -6.97
C THR A 51 -3.93 2.08 -6.91
N SER A 52 -3.69 1.08 -6.06
CA SER A 52 -2.37 0.48 -5.86
C SER A 52 -2.24 -0.87 -6.58
N ASP A 53 -1.02 -1.21 -7.02
CA ASP A 53 -0.69 -2.56 -7.51
C ASP A 53 -0.39 -3.52 -6.36
N VAL A 54 0.24 -3.02 -5.30
CA VAL A 54 0.65 -3.75 -4.10
C VAL A 54 0.48 -2.85 -2.87
N LEU A 55 0.34 -3.43 -1.68
CA LEU A 55 0.39 -2.68 -0.42
C LEU A 55 1.70 -3.00 0.32
N ILE A 56 2.35 -1.98 0.88
CA ILE A 56 3.49 -2.15 1.81
C ILE A 56 3.08 -1.60 3.17
N VAL A 57 3.27 -2.41 4.22
CA VAL A 57 2.99 -2.03 5.62
C VAL A 57 4.32 -1.96 6.37
N LEU A 58 4.72 -0.76 6.77
CA LEU A 58 6.01 -0.48 7.42
C LEU A 58 5.88 -0.22 8.93
N GLY A 59 4.87 -0.83 9.56
CA GLY A 59 4.42 -0.46 10.91
C GLY A 59 3.11 0.35 10.89
N GLY A 60 2.52 0.54 12.06
CA GLY A 60 1.33 1.37 12.23
C GLY A 60 0.32 0.81 13.25
N GLY A 61 -0.84 1.47 13.33
CA GLY A 61 -1.93 1.09 14.22
C GLY A 61 -3.06 0.33 13.52
N ALA A 62 -4.25 0.34 14.13
CA ALA A 62 -5.47 -0.28 13.59
C ALA A 62 -5.92 0.30 12.22
N GLY A 63 -5.47 1.51 11.88
CA GLY A 63 -5.57 2.09 10.54
C GLY A 63 -4.98 1.16 9.48
N CYS A 64 -3.68 0.89 9.61
CA CYS A 64 -2.88 0.07 8.70
C CYS A 64 -3.32 -1.40 8.68
N ILE A 65 -3.78 -1.94 9.80
CA ILE A 65 -4.34 -3.30 9.83
C ILE A 65 -5.58 -3.39 8.94
N GLN A 66 -6.47 -2.40 8.94
CA GLN A 66 -7.61 -2.43 8.02
C GLN A 66 -7.23 -2.14 6.58
N GLU A 67 -6.22 -1.31 6.31
CA GLU A 67 -5.67 -1.17 4.96
C GLU A 67 -5.17 -2.52 4.44
N LEU A 68 -4.49 -3.30 5.29
CA LEU A 68 -4.08 -4.66 4.98
C LEU A 68 -5.27 -5.59 4.66
N ILE A 69 -6.31 -5.59 5.49
CA ILE A 69 -7.52 -6.39 5.22
C ILE A 69 -8.19 -5.92 3.91
N THR A 70 -8.23 -4.61 3.67
CA THR A 70 -8.81 -4.04 2.45
C THR A 70 -8.02 -4.48 1.22
N ALA A 71 -6.69 -4.44 1.28
CA ALA A 71 -5.80 -4.94 0.23
C ALA A 71 -6.06 -6.42 -0.05
N TYR A 72 -6.18 -7.26 0.98
CA TYR A 72 -6.57 -8.65 0.81
C TYR A 72 -7.91 -8.79 0.05
N THR A 73 -8.95 -8.07 0.49
CA THR A 73 -10.28 -8.14 -0.13
C THR A 73 -10.34 -7.59 -1.56
N GLU A 74 -9.42 -6.70 -1.92
CA GLU A 74 -9.26 -6.11 -3.25
C GLU A 74 -8.27 -6.88 -4.13
N GLY A 75 -7.79 -8.04 -3.68
CA GLY A 75 -6.85 -8.88 -4.43
C GLY A 75 -5.46 -8.24 -4.59
N LYS A 76 -5.07 -7.36 -3.67
CA LYS A 76 -3.80 -6.65 -3.68
C LYS A 76 -2.80 -7.36 -2.75
N PRO A 77 -1.70 -7.92 -3.28
CA PRO A 77 -0.67 -8.57 -2.48
C PRO A 77 -0.05 -7.56 -1.53
N SER A 78 0.20 -8.00 -0.30
CA SER A 78 0.70 -7.14 0.77
C SER A 78 2.07 -7.60 1.27
N TYR A 79 2.98 -6.64 1.44
CA TYR A 79 4.34 -6.82 1.95
C TYR A 79 4.43 -6.13 3.32
N VAL A 80 4.54 -6.91 4.39
CA VAL A 80 4.45 -6.42 5.76
C VAL A 80 5.79 -6.57 6.45
N LEU A 81 6.37 -5.45 6.88
CA LEU A 81 7.50 -5.47 7.80
C LEU A 81 6.97 -5.72 9.22
N VAL A 82 7.40 -6.83 9.83
CA VAL A 82 7.05 -7.22 11.20
C VAL A 82 8.25 -7.05 12.12
N ASN A 83 8.04 -7.20 13.42
CA ASN A 83 9.04 -6.93 14.45
C ASN A 83 9.49 -5.46 14.45
N THR A 84 8.53 -4.57 14.21
CA THR A 84 8.71 -3.11 14.18
C THR A 84 8.47 -2.47 15.54
N GLY A 85 7.92 -3.21 16.51
CA GLY A 85 7.43 -2.71 17.79
C GLY A 85 6.06 -2.02 17.70
N MET A 86 5.42 -2.03 16.54
CA MET A 86 4.14 -1.37 16.28
C MET A 86 2.97 -2.37 16.36
N PRO A 87 1.73 -1.91 16.61
CA PRO A 87 0.55 -2.79 16.67
C PRO A 87 0.35 -3.71 15.45
N THR A 88 0.80 -3.31 14.26
CA THR A 88 0.79 -4.15 13.05
C THR A 88 1.61 -5.44 13.17
N ASP A 89 2.51 -5.56 14.15
CA ASP A 89 3.28 -6.79 14.38
C ASP A 89 2.39 -8.01 14.67
N ILE A 90 1.14 -7.80 15.10
CA ILE A 90 0.15 -8.88 15.24
C ILE A 90 -0.05 -9.69 13.95
N VAL A 91 0.20 -9.07 12.78
CA VAL A 91 0.11 -9.71 11.46
C VAL A 91 1.10 -10.86 11.30
N GLU A 92 2.17 -10.90 12.08
CA GLU A 92 3.09 -12.03 12.11
C GLU A 92 2.37 -13.36 12.44
N SER A 93 1.37 -13.31 13.32
CA SER A 93 0.58 -14.48 13.72
C SER A 93 -0.51 -14.89 12.71
N MET A 94 -0.80 -14.04 11.72
CA MET A 94 -1.83 -14.32 10.73
C MET A 94 -1.34 -15.33 9.69
N PRO A 95 -2.21 -16.15 9.09
CA PRO A 95 -1.85 -16.95 7.91
C PRO A 95 -1.51 -16.05 6.71
N GLU A 96 -0.86 -16.60 5.68
CA GLU A 96 -0.62 -15.87 4.42
C GLU A 96 -1.91 -15.52 3.69
N TYR A 97 -2.92 -16.39 3.77
CA TYR A 97 -4.27 -16.17 3.28
C TYR A 97 -5.25 -16.27 4.44
N ILE A 98 -6.03 -15.22 4.65
CA ILE A 98 -6.86 -15.05 5.86
C ILE A 98 -8.28 -15.59 5.72
N ASP A 99 -8.68 -16.01 4.52
CA ASP A 99 -9.95 -16.72 4.30
C ASP A 99 -9.82 -17.79 3.19
N HIS A 100 -10.91 -18.52 2.95
CA HIS A 100 -10.99 -19.58 1.96
C HIS A 100 -10.88 -19.08 0.50
N ARG A 101 -11.10 -17.78 0.25
CA ARG A 101 -11.09 -17.19 -1.10
C ARG A 101 -9.67 -16.97 -1.61
N LYS A 102 -8.69 -16.89 -0.72
CA LYS A 102 -7.26 -16.74 -1.02
C LYS A 102 -6.97 -15.64 -2.05
N LEU A 103 -7.60 -14.47 -1.86
CA LEU A 103 -7.61 -13.40 -2.87
C LEU A 103 -6.23 -12.79 -3.12
N ALA A 104 -5.41 -12.64 -2.08
CA ALA A 104 -4.05 -12.14 -2.20
C ALA A 104 -3.17 -12.63 -1.03
N PRO A 105 -1.86 -12.80 -1.23
CA PRO A 105 -0.95 -13.19 -0.16
C PRO A 105 -0.61 -11.99 0.74
N ILE A 106 -0.52 -12.28 2.04
CA ILE A 106 0.08 -11.40 3.06
C ILE A 106 1.47 -11.95 3.39
N MET A 107 2.49 -11.37 2.78
CA MET A 107 3.91 -11.75 2.95
C MET A 107 4.51 -10.93 4.10
N LYS A 108 5.16 -11.60 5.04
CA LYS A 108 5.79 -10.96 6.21
C LYS A 108 7.31 -11.02 6.09
N TYR A 109 7.96 -9.95 6.50
CA TYR A 109 9.40 -9.75 6.41
C TYR A 109 9.95 -9.18 7.72
N ARG A 110 11.15 -9.59 8.10
CA ARG A 110 11.87 -9.08 9.29
C ARG A 110 12.98 -8.08 8.95
N ASP A 111 13.26 -7.90 7.66
CA ASP A 111 14.27 -6.96 7.15
C ASP A 111 13.80 -6.32 5.85
N GLU A 112 14.15 -5.04 5.66
CA GLU A 112 13.76 -4.29 4.47
C GLU A 112 14.40 -4.82 3.17
N ASN A 113 15.61 -5.37 3.23
CA ASN A 113 16.34 -5.79 2.04
C ASN A 113 15.65 -6.97 1.34
N THR A 114 15.22 -7.96 2.11
CA THR A 114 14.47 -9.12 1.62
C THR A 114 13.10 -8.69 1.08
N LEU A 115 12.40 -7.82 1.82
CA LEU A 115 11.11 -7.25 1.38
C LEU A 115 11.26 -6.58 0.01
N LEU A 116 12.23 -5.67 -0.12
CA LEU A 116 12.44 -4.88 -1.34
C LEU A 116 12.88 -5.75 -2.51
N ARG A 117 13.73 -6.77 -2.28
CA ARG A 117 14.14 -7.71 -3.33
C ARG A 117 12.93 -8.47 -3.90
N ASP A 118 12.11 -9.04 -3.03
CA ASP A 118 10.97 -9.86 -3.44
C ASP A 118 9.87 -9.00 -4.10
N LEU A 119 9.64 -7.80 -3.56
CA LEU A 119 8.77 -6.80 -4.17
C LEU A 119 9.23 -6.43 -5.58
N CYS A 120 10.52 -6.10 -5.76
CA CYS A 120 11.06 -5.73 -7.07
C CYS A 120 10.95 -6.89 -8.07
N ASN A 121 11.17 -8.12 -7.62
CA ASN A 121 11.01 -9.30 -8.47
C ASN A 121 9.56 -9.48 -8.92
N HIS A 122 8.59 -9.33 -8.01
CA HIS A 122 7.17 -9.37 -8.34
C HIS A 122 6.79 -8.28 -9.35
N LEU A 123 7.17 -7.02 -9.12
CA LEU A 123 6.80 -5.92 -10.02
C LEU A 123 7.38 -6.07 -11.43
N LYS A 124 8.51 -6.77 -11.59
CA LYS A 124 9.08 -7.10 -12.91
C LYS A 124 8.25 -8.17 -13.66
N THR A 125 7.77 -9.19 -12.95
CA THR A 125 6.97 -10.26 -13.55
C THR A 125 5.55 -9.79 -13.89
N SER A 126 4.96 -8.92 -13.06
CA SER A 126 3.61 -8.39 -13.30
C SER A 126 3.55 -7.48 -14.54
N LYS A 127 4.54 -6.60 -14.73
CA LYS A 127 4.64 -5.72 -15.91
C LYS A 127 4.75 -6.48 -17.23
N THR A 128 5.32 -7.68 -17.22
CA THR A 128 5.45 -8.52 -18.42
C THR A 128 4.09 -9.08 -18.88
N THR A 129 3.11 -9.18 -17.98
CA THR A 129 1.77 -9.67 -18.28
C THR A 129 0.84 -8.55 -18.79
N SER A 130 0.98 -7.33 -18.27
CA SER A 130 0.13 -6.18 -18.66
C SER A 130 0.40 -5.65 -20.07
N THR A 131 1.56 -5.90 -20.68
CA THR A 131 1.84 -5.49 -22.08
C THR A 131 0.98 -6.25 -23.10
N LYS A 132 0.36 -7.39 -22.73
CA LYS A 132 -0.56 -8.12 -23.63
C LYS A 132 -1.95 -7.47 -23.78
N TYR A 133 -2.31 -6.51 -22.92
CA TYR A 133 -3.60 -5.80 -22.96
C TYR A 133 -3.44 -4.31 -23.26
N ALA A 134 -2.30 -3.88 -23.82
CA ALA A 134 -2.20 -2.55 -24.40
C ALA A 134 -3.24 -2.44 -25.52
N VAL A 135 -4.33 -1.74 -25.20
CA VAL A 135 -5.44 -1.44 -26.10
C VAL A 135 -4.85 -0.81 -27.36
N ARG A 136 -5.01 -1.50 -28.50
CA ARG A 136 -4.94 -0.86 -29.82
C ARG A 136 -6.10 0.12 -29.89
N VAL A 137 -5.87 1.36 -29.50
CA VAL A 137 -6.70 2.49 -29.90
C VAL A 137 -6.34 2.78 -31.36
N GLY A 138 -7.27 2.43 -32.25
CA GLY A 138 -7.30 2.89 -33.64
C GLY A 138 -7.95 4.25 -33.76
#